data_AF-A0A3C0L863-F1
#
_entry.id   AF-A0A3C0L863-F1
#
_cell.length_a   1.000
_cell.length_b   1.000
_cell.length_c   1.000
_cell.angle_alpha   90.00
_cell.angle_beta   90.00
_cell.angle_gamma   90.00
#
_symmetry.space_group_name_H-M   'P 1'
#
loop_
_entity.id
_entity.type
_entity.pdbx_description
1 polymer ?
#
loop_
_entity_poly.entity_id
_entity_poly.type
_entity_poly.pdbx_seq_one_letter_code
_entity_poly.pdbx_strand_id
1 'polypeptide(L)'
;MYSFRKSKKGFTLIELMVVVAIIGVLALLGLRLYTGQQQKAKNAIVKANAGTIQTLIQAELADEAVTAYDTSAERDAIFAAAGIYNPVTGAQQSEDKTAAEAAEGEVWTAYSNNVFSINGKSAGSTVGDTDYVYDVDLTARK
;
A
#
# COMPACT_ATOMS: atom_id res chain seq x y z
N MET A 1 -23.87 -44.01 -49.16
CA MET A 1 -22.80 -43.52 -48.27
C MET A 1 -22.75 -42.00 -48.40
N TYR A 2 -23.41 -41.26 -47.51
CA TYR A 2 -23.52 -39.80 -47.62
C TYR A 2 -22.29 -39.16 -46.94
N SER A 3 -21.43 -38.51 -47.71
CA SER A 3 -20.22 -37.84 -47.22
C SER A 3 -20.59 -36.45 -46.70
N PHE A 4 -20.46 -36.24 -45.38
CA PHE A 4 -20.56 -34.93 -44.75
C PHE A 4 -19.34 -34.08 -45.12
N ARG A 5 -19.45 -33.28 -46.19
CA ARG A 5 -18.46 -32.23 -46.50
C ARG A 5 -18.54 -31.16 -45.41
N LYS A 6 -17.59 -31.17 -44.49
CA LYS A 6 -17.43 -30.14 -43.45
C LYS A 6 -17.13 -28.80 -44.12
N SER A 7 -18.08 -27.88 -44.11
CA SER A 7 -17.91 -26.53 -44.65
C SER A 7 -16.82 -25.82 -43.83
N LYS A 8 -15.69 -25.49 -44.47
CA LYS A 8 -14.71 -24.59 -43.88
C LYS A 8 -15.26 -23.16 -43.98
N LYS A 9 -15.98 -22.72 -42.95
CA LYS A 9 -16.33 -21.30 -42.78
C LYS A 9 -15.03 -20.54 -42.50
N GLY A 10 -14.60 -19.71 -43.45
CA GLY A 10 -13.50 -18.76 -43.24
C GLY A 10 -14.01 -17.59 -42.41
N PHE A 11 -13.22 -17.17 -41.43
CA PHE A 11 -13.47 -15.94 -40.68
C PHE A 11 -13.19 -14.75 -41.61
N THR A 12 -14.09 -13.77 -41.67
CA THR A 12 -13.90 -12.62 -42.56
C THR A 12 -12.89 -11.63 -41.94
N LEU A 13 -12.09 -10.97 -42.78
CA LEU A 13 -11.17 -9.93 -42.30
C LEU A 13 -11.91 -8.79 -41.60
N ILE A 14 -13.14 -8.48 -42.04
CA ILE A 14 -13.96 -7.45 -41.42
C ILE A 14 -14.46 -7.85 -40.03
N GLU A 15 -14.83 -9.11 -39.81
CA GLU A 15 -15.16 -9.61 -38.46
C GLU A 15 -13.97 -9.44 -37.52
N LEU A 16 -12.76 -9.75 -38.00
CA LEU A 16 -11.56 -9.60 -37.19
C LEU A 16 -11.26 -8.12 -36.90
N MET A 17 -11.44 -7.22 -37.88
CA MET A 17 -11.26 -5.78 -37.67
C MET A 17 -12.24 -5.21 -36.63
N VAL A 18 -13.53 -5.59 -36.70
CA VAL A 18 -14.53 -5.11 -35.74
C VAL A 18 -14.21 -5.63 -34.33
N VAL A 19 -13.78 -6.87 -34.19
CA VAL A 19 -13.40 -7.44 -32.89
C VAL A 19 -12.23 -6.69 -32.27
N VAL A 20 -11.16 -6.42 -33.04
CA VAL A 20 -10.00 -5.68 -32.52
C VAL A 20 -10.38 -4.24 -32.17
N ALA A 21 -11.25 -3.60 -32.95
CA ALA A 21 -11.75 -2.26 -32.64
C ALA A 21 -12.52 -2.22 -31.31
N ILE A 22 -13.40 -3.20 -31.05
CA ILE A 22 -14.15 -3.30 -29.79
C ILE A 22 -13.22 -3.58 -28.61
N ILE A 23 -12.28 -4.53 -28.75
CA ILE A 23 -11.29 -4.83 -27.69
C ILE A 23 -10.44 -3.59 -27.38
N GLY A 24 -10.05 -2.81 -28.40
CA GLY A 24 -9.31 -1.56 -28.21
C GLY A 24 -10.06 -0.54 -27.34
N VAL A 25 -11.37 -0.36 -27.59
CA VAL A 25 -12.20 0.54 -26.77
C VAL A 25 -12.34 0.01 -25.34
N LEU A 26 -12.61 -1.29 -25.16
CA LEU A 26 -12.76 -1.90 -23.84
C LEU A 26 -11.47 -1.83 -23.02
N ALA A 27 -10.31 -2.05 -23.64
CA ALA A 27 -9.01 -1.98 -22.97
C ALA A 27 -8.72 -0.56 -22.45
N LEU A 28 -9.04 0.48 -23.22
CA LEU A 28 -8.85 1.87 -22.81
C LEU A 28 -9.72 2.25 -21.60
N LEU A 29 -10.97 1.79 -21.57
CA LEU A 29 -11.85 2.00 -20.42
C LEU A 29 -11.36 1.20 -19.19
N GLY A 30 -10.95 -0.05 -19.39
CA GLY A 30 -10.44 -0.91 -18.33
C GLY A 30 -9.20 -0.34 -17.63
N LEU A 31 -8.29 0.29 -18.39
CA LEU A 31 -7.07 0.89 -17.83
C LEU A 31 -7.37 1.99 -16.80
N ARG A 32 -8.35 2.86 -17.07
CA ARG A 32 -8.71 3.97 -16.16
C ARG A 32 -9.26 3.47 -14.82
N LEU A 33 -10.05 2.40 -14.85
CA LEU A 33 -10.58 1.76 -13.65
C LEU A 33 -9.46 1.07 -12.85
N TYR A 34 -8.53 0.43 -13.54
CA TYR A 34 -7.47 -0.37 -12.93
C TYR A 34 -6.51 0.45 -12.05
N THR A 35 -6.09 1.63 -12.51
CA THR A 35 -5.13 2.47 -11.75
C THR A 35 -5.68 2.92 -10.39
N GLY A 36 -6.96 3.32 -10.33
CA GLY A 36 -7.60 3.72 -9.07
C GLY A 36 -7.78 2.56 -8.09
N GLN A 37 -8.06 1.35 -8.59
CA GLN A 37 -8.16 0.15 -7.75
C GLN A 37 -6.80 -0.27 -7.19
N GLN A 38 -5.73 -0.17 -7.99
CA GLN A 38 -4.37 -0.43 -7.49
C GLN A 38 -3.99 0.52 -6.34
N GLN A 39 -4.28 1.82 -6.48
CA GLN A 39 -3.98 2.80 -5.43
C GLN A 39 -4.75 2.49 -4.14
N LYS A 40 -6.04 2.15 -4.25
CA LYS A 40 -6.85 1.72 -3.09
C LYS A 40 -6.32 0.46 -2.42
N ALA A 41 -5.89 -0.53 -3.21
CA ALA A 41 -5.31 -1.76 -2.68
C ALA A 41 -3.99 -1.48 -1.95
N LYS A 42 -3.12 -0.65 -2.53
CA LYS A 42 -1.88 -0.20 -1.88
C LYS A 42 -2.18 0.53 -0.57
N ASN A 43 -3.13 1.47 -0.56
CA ASN A 43 -3.55 2.18 0.65
C ASN A 43 -4.09 1.25 1.74
N ALA A 44 -4.80 0.19 1.36
CA ALA A 44 -5.26 -0.81 2.32
C ALA A 44 -4.08 -1.57 2.96
N ILE A 45 -3.03 -1.89 2.19
CA ILE A 45 -1.82 -2.50 2.72
C ILE A 45 -1.08 -1.54 3.66
N VAL A 46 -0.93 -0.26 3.29
CA VAL A 46 -0.30 0.75 4.17
C VAL A 46 -1.04 0.84 5.51
N LYS A 47 -2.38 0.88 5.50
CA LYS A 47 -3.17 0.87 6.73
C LYS A 47 -2.95 -0.39 7.57
N ALA A 48 -2.83 -1.55 6.93
CA ALA A 48 -2.56 -2.82 7.62
C ALA A 48 -1.14 -2.84 8.23
N ASN A 49 -0.14 -2.36 7.50
CA ASN A 49 1.24 -2.21 8.00
C ASN A 49 1.26 -1.25 9.21
N ALA A 50 0.63 -0.07 9.08
CA ALA A 50 0.55 0.89 10.17
C ALA A 50 -0.17 0.33 11.41
N GLY A 51 -1.27 -0.41 11.22
CA GLY A 51 -1.94 -1.11 12.32
C GLY A 51 -1.10 -2.21 12.97
N THR A 52 -0.24 -2.88 12.19
CA THR A 52 0.73 -3.85 12.72
C THR A 52 1.74 -3.15 13.63
N ILE A 53 2.32 -2.04 13.17
CA ILE A 53 3.23 -1.21 13.98
C ILE A 53 2.53 -0.66 15.23
N GLN A 54 1.29 -0.18 15.10
CA GLN A 54 0.50 0.27 16.25
C GLN A 54 0.32 -0.84 17.29
N THR A 55 0.08 -2.08 16.85
CA THR A 55 -0.11 -3.22 17.76
C THR A 55 1.21 -3.59 18.46
N LEU A 56 2.33 -3.58 17.73
CA LEU A 56 3.65 -3.87 18.30
C LEU A 56 4.05 -2.81 19.32
N ILE A 57 3.90 -1.52 19.00
CA ILE A 57 4.19 -0.43 19.94
C ILE A 57 3.29 -0.53 21.18
N GLN A 58 2.01 -0.83 21.02
CA GLN A 58 1.13 -1.04 22.18
C GLN A 58 1.55 -2.22 23.06
N ALA A 59 2.07 -3.29 22.48
CA ALA A 59 2.58 -4.43 23.23
C ALA A 59 3.83 -4.02 24.03
N GLU A 60 4.79 -3.35 23.39
CA GLU A 60 6.01 -2.89 24.07
C GLU A 60 5.70 -1.87 25.18
N LEU A 61 4.75 -0.96 24.97
CA LEU A 61 4.30 -0.01 25.99
C LEU A 61 3.52 -0.65 27.15
N ALA A 62 3.05 -1.89 27.00
CA ALA A 62 2.43 -2.62 28.10
C ALA A 62 3.48 -3.26 29.02
N ASP A 63 4.64 -3.63 28.46
CA ASP A 63 5.72 -4.31 29.18
C ASP A 63 6.77 -3.32 29.73
N GLU A 64 7.04 -2.22 29.03
CA GLU A 64 8.07 -1.23 29.37
C GLU A 64 7.54 0.20 29.52
N ALA A 65 8.37 1.08 30.12
CA ALA A 65 8.06 2.49 30.22
C ALA A 65 8.18 3.19 28.85
N VAL A 66 7.27 4.11 28.58
CA VAL A 66 7.18 4.95 27.35
C VAL A 66 8.51 5.52 26.87
N THR A 67 9.40 5.87 27.81
CA THR A 67 10.70 6.48 27.54
C THR A 67 11.73 5.53 26.94
N ALA A 68 11.47 4.22 26.91
CA ALA A 68 12.36 3.21 26.31
C ALA A 68 12.35 3.20 24.77
N TYR A 69 11.48 4.01 24.15
CA TYR A 69 11.33 4.08 22.68
C TYR A 69 11.33 5.54 22.16
N ASP A 70 11.96 6.45 22.90
CA ASP A 70 12.06 7.87 22.55
C ASP A 70 12.94 8.07 21.30
N THR A 71 13.95 7.22 21.11
CA THR A 71 14.86 7.34 19.98
C THR A 71 14.31 6.67 18.72
N SER A 72 14.67 7.20 17.55
CA SER A 72 14.33 6.58 16.27
C SER A 72 14.96 5.20 16.11
N ALA A 73 16.14 4.95 16.67
CA ALA A 73 16.82 3.66 16.60
C ALA A 73 16.08 2.54 17.35
N GLU A 74 15.45 2.85 18.48
CA GLU A 74 14.65 1.87 19.24
C GLU A 74 13.37 1.51 18.47
N ARG A 75 12.69 2.51 17.91
CA ARG A 75 11.51 2.28 17.07
C ARG A 75 11.86 1.54 15.80
N ASP A 76 13.05 1.78 15.24
CA ASP A 76 13.52 1.09 14.05
C ASP A 76 13.62 -0.43 14.23
N ALA A 77 14.00 -0.88 15.43
CA ALA A 77 13.99 -2.30 15.76
C ALA A 77 12.59 -2.93 15.66
N ILE A 78 11.54 -2.17 15.99
CA ILE A 78 10.14 -2.59 15.84
C ILE A 78 9.78 -2.76 14.36
N PHE A 79 10.19 -1.82 13.49
CA PHE A 79 9.98 -1.93 12.05
C PHE A 79 10.71 -3.14 11.46
N ALA A 80 11.97 -3.33 11.84
CA ALA A 80 12.77 -4.48 11.41
C ALA A 80 12.12 -5.81 11.85
N ALA A 81 11.61 -5.89 13.09
CA ALA A 81 10.92 -7.05 13.62
C ALA A 81 9.54 -7.29 12.98
N ALA A 82 8.83 -6.22 12.60
CA ALA A 82 7.52 -6.30 11.96
C ALA A 82 7.58 -6.93 10.56
N GLY A 83 8.73 -6.84 9.88
CA GLY A 83 8.93 -7.44 8.55
C GLY A 83 7.97 -6.91 7.49
N ILE A 84 7.53 -5.65 7.64
CA ILE A 84 6.58 -5.01 6.72
C ILE A 84 7.28 -4.48 5.46
N TYR A 85 6.56 -4.44 4.36
CA TYR A 85 7.06 -3.97 3.06
C TYR A 85 6.23 -2.81 2.53
N ASN A 86 6.88 -1.84 1.91
CA ASN A 86 6.21 -0.75 1.22
C ASN A 86 5.49 -1.30 -0.03
N PRO A 87 4.15 -1.16 -0.14
CA PRO A 87 3.38 -1.74 -1.24
C PRO A 87 3.57 -1.03 -2.59
N VAL A 88 4.28 0.10 -2.61
CA VAL A 88 4.59 0.84 -3.83
C VAL A 88 5.98 0.51 -4.36
N THR A 89 6.99 0.59 -3.50
CA THR A 89 8.39 0.37 -3.90
C THR A 89 8.82 -1.10 -3.80
N GLY A 90 8.11 -1.90 -2.99
CA GLY A 90 8.49 -3.28 -2.67
C GLY A 90 9.69 -3.39 -1.72
N ALA A 91 10.21 -2.27 -1.21
CA ALA A 91 11.29 -2.27 -0.24
C ALA A 91 10.78 -2.68 1.15
N GLN A 92 11.60 -3.40 1.91
CA GLN A 92 11.32 -3.66 3.31
C GLN A 92 11.39 -2.33 4.08
N GLN A 93 10.44 -2.12 4.99
CA GLN A 93 10.45 -0.95 5.87
C GLN A 93 11.15 -1.35 7.16
N SER A 94 12.37 -0.86 7.30
CA SER A 94 13.26 -1.11 8.44
C SER A 94 14.01 0.17 8.81
N GLU A 95 13.41 1.32 8.50
CA GLU A 95 13.92 2.64 8.84
C GLU A 95 12.73 3.49 9.24
N ASP A 96 12.71 3.90 10.50
CA ASP A 96 11.76 4.90 10.97
C ASP A 96 12.10 6.29 10.39
N LYS A 97 11.19 6.84 9.60
CA LYS A 97 11.36 8.12 8.89
C LYS A 97 10.64 9.26 9.60
N THR A 98 10.98 10.50 9.25
CA THR A 98 10.11 11.63 9.61
C THR A 98 9.01 11.85 8.57
N ALA A 99 7.97 12.61 8.93
CA ALA A 99 6.91 13.00 8.01
C ALA A 99 7.43 13.74 6.76
N ALA A 100 8.54 14.47 6.89
CA ALA A 100 9.17 15.21 5.79
C ALA A 100 9.93 14.29 4.81
N GLU A 101 10.30 13.08 5.23
CA GLU A 101 11.10 12.13 4.46
C GLU A 101 10.28 10.94 3.93
N ALA A 102 9.12 10.70 4.53
CA ALA A 102 8.23 9.62 4.13
C ALA A 102 7.79 9.76 2.66
N ALA A 103 8.09 8.73 1.87
CA ALA A 103 7.64 8.56 0.48
C ALA A 103 6.26 7.88 0.44
N GLU A 104 5.67 7.76 -0.76
CA GLU A 104 4.39 7.06 -0.90
C GLU A 104 4.44 5.63 -0.35
N GLY A 105 3.37 5.23 0.33
CA GLY A 105 3.25 3.91 0.91
C GLY A 105 4.11 3.65 2.15
N GLU A 106 4.88 4.64 2.61
CA GLU A 106 5.68 4.50 3.82
C GLU A 106 4.83 4.55 5.09
N VAL A 107 5.31 3.86 6.12
CA VAL A 107 4.78 3.86 7.47
C VAL A 107 5.92 4.32 8.37
N TRP A 108 5.63 5.22 9.30
CA TRP A 108 6.63 5.73 10.22
C TRP A 108 5.99 6.06 11.56
N THR A 109 6.84 6.30 12.54
CA THR A 109 6.46 6.67 13.89
C THR A 109 7.19 7.93 14.34
N ALA A 110 6.47 8.77 15.07
CA ALA A 110 7.05 9.89 15.78
C ALA A 110 6.75 9.73 17.26
N TYR A 111 7.67 10.13 18.12
CA TYR A 111 7.42 10.24 19.54
C TYR A 111 7.68 11.68 19.98
N SER A 112 6.70 12.29 20.62
CA SER A 112 6.84 13.63 21.18
C SER A 112 5.83 13.84 22.30
N ASN A 113 6.17 14.65 23.30
CA ASN A 113 5.25 15.00 24.40
C ASN A 113 4.57 13.79 25.05
N ASN A 114 5.29 12.66 25.17
CA ASN A 114 4.78 11.42 25.76
C ASN A 114 3.66 10.73 24.95
N VAL A 115 3.59 11.01 23.64
CA VAL A 115 2.65 10.46 22.67
C VAL A 115 3.43 9.84 21.51
N PHE A 116 3.06 8.61 21.13
CA PHE A 116 3.51 7.98 19.90
C PHE A 116 2.51 8.23 18.79
N SER A 117 2.94 8.84 17.69
CA SER A 117 2.13 9.02 16.48
C SER A 117 2.54 7.98 15.45
N ILE A 118 1.61 7.13 15.04
CA ILE A 118 1.81 6.11 14.00
C ILE A 118 1.12 6.59 12.74
N ASN A 119 1.90 6.65 11.66
CA ASN A 119 1.49 7.29 10.43
C ASN A 119 1.70 6.36 9.24
N GLY A 120 0.84 6.50 8.22
CA GLY A 120 0.94 5.78 6.96
C GLY A 120 0.61 6.70 5.79
N LYS A 121 1.56 6.86 4.86
CA LYS A 121 1.44 7.75 3.71
C LYS A 121 0.64 7.12 2.59
N SER A 122 -0.28 7.87 2.00
CA SER A 122 -1.08 7.40 0.87
C SER A 122 -0.18 7.02 -0.31
N ALA A 123 -0.54 5.95 -1.01
CA ALA A 123 0.01 5.63 -2.32
C ALA A 123 -0.40 6.74 -3.28
N GLY A 124 0.51 7.23 -4.11
CA GLY A 124 0.33 8.37 -5.01
C GLY A 124 0.69 9.74 -4.41
N SER A 125 1.11 9.80 -3.15
CA SER A 125 1.57 11.05 -2.51
C SER A 125 3.05 11.33 -2.79
N THR A 126 3.42 12.60 -2.82
CA THR A 126 4.81 13.05 -2.95
C THR A 126 5.42 13.27 -1.57
N VAL A 127 6.76 13.17 -1.46
CA VAL A 127 7.49 13.56 -0.24
C VAL A 127 7.11 15.01 0.14
N GLY A 128 6.79 15.24 1.41
CA GLY A 128 6.26 16.52 1.90
C GLY A 128 4.72 16.66 1.89
N ASP A 129 3.99 15.84 1.13
CA ASP A 129 2.52 15.82 1.20
C ASP A 129 2.02 15.26 2.53
N THR A 130 0.94 15.86 3.05
CA THR A 130 0.24 15.44 4.27
C THR A 130 -0.96 14.53 4.01
N ASP A 131 -0.98 13.84 2.86
CA ASP A 131 -2.05 12.88 2.53
C ASP A 131 -1.76 11.54 3.20
N TYR A 132 -2.34 11.36 4.39
CA TYR A 132 -2.18 10.17 5.21
C TYR A 132 -3.40 9.27 5.12
N VAL A 133 -3.15 7.98 4.93
CA VAL A 133 -4.19 6.94 4.98
C VAL A 133 -4.37 6.39 6.39
N TYR A 134 -3.39 6.66 7.25
CA TYR A 134 -3.36 6.25 8.64
C TYR A 134 -2.63 7.31 9.46
N ASP A 135 -3.24 7.74 10.55
CA ASP A 135 -2.68 8.74 11.48
C ASP A 135 -3.37 8.51 12.83
N VAL A 136 -2.65 7.90 13.77
CA VAL A 136 -3.17 7.54 15.08
C VAL A 136 -2.15 7.87 16.15
N ASP A 137 -2.61 8.57 17.19
CA ASP A 137 -1.84 8.84 18.39
C ASP A 137 -2.14 7.80 19.49
N LEU A 138 -1.07 7.23 20.04
CA LEU A 138 -1.08 6.41 21.24
C LEU A 138 -0.52 7.21 22.41
N THR A 139 -1.36 7.45 23.40
CA THR A 139 -0.90 7.94 24.70
C THR A 139 -0.77 6.75 25.64
N ALA A 140 0.37 6.64 26.33
CA ALA A 140 0.51 5.65 27.39
C ALA A 140 -0.56 5.87 28.46
N ARG A 141 -1.24 4.78 28.84
CA ARG A 141 -2.25 4.83 29.89
C ARG A 141 -1.51 5.13 31.21
N LYS A 142 -1.83 6.26 31.84
CA LYS A 142 -1.37 6.55 33.21
C LYS A 142 -1.81 5.47 34.20
#